data_AF-A0A3E0NDS3-F1
#
_entry.id   AF-A0A3E0NDS3-F1
#
_cell.length_a   1.000
_cell.length_b   1.000
_cell.length_c   1.000
_cell.angle_alpha   90.00
_cell.angle_beta   90.00
_cell.angle_gamma   90.00
#
_symmetry.space_group_name_H-M   'P 1'
#
loop_
_entity.id
_entity.type
_entity.pdbx_description
1 polymer ?
#
loop_
_entity_poly.entity_id
_entity_poly.type
_entity_poly.pdbx_seq_one_letter_code
_entity_poly.pdbx_strand_id
1 'polypeptide(L)'
;MQTLSTRAFAAYRELFDKPGFVDFFRRVTPISEIEQLPIGSRPARRKGGGQLKDLRAIPWVFSWTQARCLVPAWFGLGTALTSMVDDPESLERLRTMYREWTFFRVTIDNAELALAKTDLQIAECYANLARDTAELMKIGAFVAEEYERSVRGVLAVTGNDELLSGTAWLRESIRVRNRYIDPLNLIQVELLRRLRKCQEEEANEAAAAREEELRHLTRLSIAGIASGMRTSG
;
A
#
# COMPACT_ATOMS: atom_id res chain seq x y z
N MET A 1 21.03 11.75 -6.95
CA MET A 1 19.58 12.08 -6.99
C MET A 1 18.95 11.87 -8.36
N GLN A 2 19.47 12.43 -9.45
CA GLN A 2 18.84 12.27 -10.78
C GLN A 2 18.63 10.79 -11.16
N THR A 3 19.68 9.97 -11.04
CA THR A 3 19.60 8.52 -11.28
C THR A 3 18.53 7.83 -10.44
N LEU A 4 18.49 8.12 -9.13
CA LEU A 4 17.48 7.57 -8.22
C LEU A 4 16.05 7.95 -8.66
N SER A 5 15.83 9.23 -8.98
CA SER A 5 14.53 9.72 -9.43
C SER A 5 14.07 9.04 -10.73
N THR A 6 14.96 8.97 -11.73
CA THR A 6 14.66 8.33 -13.01
C THR A 6 14.33 6.85 -12.85
N ARG A 7 15.11 6.11 -12.04
CA ARG A 7 14.90 4.67 -11.78
C ARG A 7 13.60 4.43 -11.00
N ALA A 8 13.37 5.17 -9.92
CA ALA A 8 12.16 5.03 -9.10
C ALA A 8 10.90 5.35 -9.91
N PHE A 9 10.92 6.43 -10.70
CA PHE A 9 9.80 6.81 -11.55
C PHE A 9 9.52 5.75 -12.62
N ALA A 10 10.55 5.21 -13.27
CA ALA A 10 10.40 4.15 -14.25
C ALA A 10 9.75 2.89 -13.64
N ALA A 11 10.23 2.45 -12.47
CA ALA A 11 9.66 1.29 -11.76
C ALA A 11 8.20 1.53 -11.36
N TYR A 12 7.89 2.71 -10.80
CA TYR A 12 6.52 3.07 -10.43
C TYR A 12 5.58 3.11 -11.64
N ARG A 13 6.05 3.64 -12.78
CA ARG A 13 5.28 3.65 -14.03
C ARG A 13 5.09 2.25 -14.59
N GLU A 14 6.11 1.39 -14.50
CA GLU A 14 5.98 -0.01 -14.90
C GLU A 14 4.83 -0.70 -14.16
N LEU A 15 4.75 -0.56 -12.83
CA LEU A 15 3.62 -1.10 -12.04
C LEU A 15 2.28 -0.59 -12.56
N PHE A 16 2.18 0.73 -12.74
CA PHE A 16 0.93 1.39 -13.15
C PHE A 16 0.49 0.97 -14.57
N ASP A 17 1.44 0.78 -15.47
CA ASP A 17 1.21 0.44 -16.86
C ASP A 17 1.02 -1.08 -17.08
N LYS A 18 1.17 -1.92 -16.03
CA LYS A 18 0.91 -3.36 -16.14
C LYS A 18 -0.54 -3.63 -16.57
N PRO A 19 -0.77 -4.50 -17.58
CA PRO A 19 -2.11 -4.94 -17.94
C PRO A 19 -2.84 -5.51 -16.72
N GLY A 20 -4.08 -5.05 -16.50
CA GLY A 20 -4.88 -5.49 -15.36
C GLY A 20 -4.60 -4.77 -14.04
N PHE A 21 -3.65 -3.84 -13.95
CA PHE A 21 -3.35 -3.13 -12.71
C PHE A 21 -4.56 -2.43 -12.09
N VAL A 22 -5.40 -1.79 -12.90
CA VAL A 22 -6.61 -1.12 -12.42
C VAL A 22 -7.62 -2.11 -11.84
N ASP A 23 -7.76 -3.28 -12.45
CA ASP A 23 -8.64 -4.34 -11.95
C ASP A 23 -8.07 -4.95 -10.68
N PHE A 24 -6.77 -5.27 -10.65
CA PHE A 24 -6.06 -5.68 -9.44
C PHE A 24 -6.31 -4.70 -8.31
N PHE A 25 -6.04 -3.41 -8.51
CA PHE A 25 -6.25 -2.38 -7.48
C PHE A 25 -7.69 -2.34 -6.95
N ARG A 26 -8.71 -2.44 -7.82
CA ARG A 26 -10.12 -2.47 -7.40
C ARG A 26 -10.50 -3.75 -6.65
N ARG A 27 -9.88 -4.88 -7.01
CA ARG A 27 -10.10 -6.18 -6.35
C ARG A 27 -9.29 -6.34 -5.07
N VAL A 28 -8.13 -5.73 -4.91
CA VAL A 28 -7.30 -5.98 -3.71
C VAL A 28 -7.42 -4.87 -2.68
N THR A 29 -8.15 -3.79 -2.98
CA THR A 29 -8.38 -2.70 -2.04
C THR A 29 -9.88 -2.40 -1.90
N PRO A 30 -10.31 -1.75 -0.79
CA PRO A 30 -11.69 -1.33 -0.60
C PRO A 30 -12.00 0.00 -1.32
N ILE A 31 -11.38 0.27 -2.48
CA ILE A 31 -11.54 1.57 -3.15
C ILE A 31 -13.00 1.85 -3.51
N SER A 32 -13.75 0.85 -3.98
CA SER A 32 -15.15 1.00 -4.36
C SER A 32 -16.00 1.45 -3.18
N GLU A 33 -15.69 0.97 -1.98
CA GLU A 33 -16.37 1.31 -0.73
C GLU A 33 -15.90 2.68 -0.21
N ILE A 34 -14.61 3.01 -0.36
CA ILE A 34 -14.04 4.32 -0.03
C ILE A 34 -14.69 5.43 -0.87
N GLU A 35 -14.93 5.19 -2.15
CA GLU A 35 -15.56 6.17 -3.06
C GLU A 35 -16.99 6.53 -2.63
N GLN A 36 -17.65 5.67 -1.86
CA GLN A 36 -19.01 5.87 -1.34
C GLN A 36 -19.05 6.47 0.07
N LEU A 37 -17.90 6.51 0.76
CA LEU A 37 -17.84 7.06 2.10
C LEU A 37 -17.86 8.60 2.05
N PRO A 38 -18.48 9.28 3.03
CA PRO A 38 -18.40 10.73 3.18
C PRO A 38 -17.03 11.17 3.73
N ILE A 39 -15.94 10.72 3.10
CA ILE A 39 -14.56 11.07 3.50
C ILE A 39 -14.19 12.40 2.83
N GLY A 40 -14.48 13.49 3.54
CA GLY A 40 -14.14 14.85 3.14
C GLY A 40 -15.16 15.51 2.19
N SER A 41 -15.02 16.82 1.99
CA SER A 41 -15.96 17.65 1.21
C SER A 41 -15.85 17.48 -0.30
N ARG A 42 -14.92 16.67 -0.79
CA ARG A 42 -14.54 16.58 -2.20
C ARG A 42 -14.77 15.16 -2.73
N PRO A 43 -15.33 15.00 -3.94
CA PRO A 43 -15.55 13.68 -4.53
C PRO A 43 -14.23 12.96 -4.76
N ALA A 44 -14.22 11.64 -4.60
CA ALA A 44 -13.01 10.81 -4.72
C ALA A 44 -12.33 10.89 -6.10
N ARG A 45 -13.09 11.23 -7.15
CA ARG A 45 -12.62 11.40 -8.52
C ARG A 45 -12.71 12.84 -9.02
N ARG A 46 -11.95 13.17 -10.06
CA ARG A 46 -12.11 14.40 -10.85
C ARG A 46 -13.31 14.25 -11.80
N LYS A 47 -13.94 15.36 -12.22
CA LYS A 47 -15.13 15.35 -13.10
C LYS A 47 -14.81 14.60 -14.42
N GLY A 48 -15.68 13.66 -14.81
CA GLY A 48 -15.63 12.96 -16.11
C GLY A 48 -14.86 11.63 -16.17
N GLY A 49 -14.39 11.07 -15.04
CA GLY A 49 -13.37 10.02 -15.08
C GLY A 49 -13.75 8.65 -14.50
N GLY A 50 -13.90 7.63 -15.35
CA GLY A 50 -13.93 6.21 -14.94
C GLY A 50 -12.55 5.56 -14.79
N GLN A 51 -11.47 6.29 -15.10
CA GLN A 51 -10.10 5.76 -15.16
C GLN A 51 -9.35 6.02 -13.84
N LEU A 52 -8.30 5.23 -13.57
CA LEU A 52 -7.50 5.37 -12.34
C LEU A 52 -6.77 6.72 -12.26
N LYS A 53 -6.38 7.33 -13.39
CA LYS A 53 -5.74 8.65 -13.45
C LYS A 53 -6.62 9.80 -12.93
N ASP A 54 -7.94 9.57 -12.86
CA ASP A 54 -8.91 10.54 -12.37
C ASP A 54 -9.14 10.42 -10.85
N LEU A 55 -8.55 9.39 -10.22
CA LEU A 55 -8.57 9.18 -8.78
C LEU A 55 -7.71 10.22 -8.07
N ARG A 56 -8.22 10.79 -6.99
CA ARG A 56 -7.46 11.74 -6.17
C ARG A 56 -6.44 11.03 -5.29
N ALA A 57 -5.44 11.79 -4.85
CA ALA A 57 -4.37 11.29 -4.00
C ALA A 57 -4.85 10.67 -2.69
N ILE A 58 -5.87 11.26 -2.03
CA ILE A 58 -6.40 10.73 -0.75
C ILE A 58 -6.98 9.31 -0.92
N PRO A 59 -7.97 9.06 -1.80
CA PRO A 59 -8.45 7.70 -2.05
C PRO A 59 -7.35 6.71 -2.48
N TRP A 60 -6.37 7.18 -3.27
CA TRP A 60 -5.24 6.36 -3.69
C TRP A 60 -4.40 5.86 -2.50
N VAL A 61 -3.88 6.79 -1.68
CA VAL A 61 -3.08 6.46 -0.50
C VAL A 61 -3.89 5.67 0.53
N PHE A 62 -5.14 6.07 0.73
CA PHE A 62 -6.02 5.45 1.72
C PHE A 62 -6.34 3.99 1.38
N SER A 63 -6.57 3.68 0.11
CA SER A 63 -6.85 2.30 -0.34
C SER A 63 -5.67 1.35 -0.07
N TRP A 64 -4.43 1.78 -0.36
CA TRP A 64 -3.23 0.98 -0.07
C TRP A 64 -2.88 0.90 1.41
N THR A 65 -3.28 1.91 2.19
CA THR A 65 -3.15 1.89 3.66
C THR A 65 -4.07 0.82 4.26
N GLN A 66 -5.31 0.73 3.78
CA GLN A 66 -6.26 -0.30 4.21
C GLN A 66 -5.72 -1.71 3.92
N ALA A 67 -5.15 -1.93 2.74
CA ALA A 67 -4.58 -3.22 2.33
C ALA A 67 -3.18 -3.51 2.94
N ARG A 68 -2.71 -2.72 3.92
CA ARG A 68 -1.41 -2.88 4.59
C ARG A 68 -0.21 -2.98 3.65
N CYS A 69 -0.30 -2.39 2.46
CA CYS A 69 0.77 -2.45 1.46
C CYS A 69 1.47 -1.10 1.27
N LEU A 70 0.79 0.04 1.49
CA LEU A 70 1.36 1.41 1.46
C LEU A 70 2.21 1.73 0.21
N VAL A 71 1.91 1.09 -0.93
CA VAL A 71 2.61 1.24 -2.23
C VAL A 71 3.03 2.69 -2.56
N PRO A 72 2.18 3.72 -2.37
CA PRO A 72 2.54 5.08 -2.77
C PRO A 72 3.71 5.70 -2.01
N ALA A 73 4.08 5.14 -0.85
CA ALA A 73 5.09 5.70 0.04
C ALA A 73 6.49 5.08 -0.14
N TRP A 74 6.61 3.93 -0.83
CA TRP A 74 7.90 3.24 -0.97
C TRP A 74 8.13 2.60 -2.34
N PHE A 75 7.10 2.38 -3.16
CA PHE A 75 7.26 1.63 -4.41
C PHE A 75 8.18 2.34 -5.40
N GLY A 76 9.15 1.60 -5.94
CA GLY A 76 10.20 2.11 -6.84
C GLY A 76 11.47 2.56 -6.11
N LEU A 77 11.41 2.77 -4.79
CA LEU A 77 12.59 3.11 -3.99
C LEU A 77 13.60 1.97 -4.00
N GLY A 78 13.14 0.73 -3.82
CA GLY A 78 13.99 -0.46 -3.87
C GLY A 78 14.77 -0.56 -5.16
N THR A 79 14.08 -0.54 -6.30
CA THR A 79 14.70 -0.55 -7.63
C THR A 79 15.73 0.58 -7.80
N ALA A 80 15.43 1.78 -7.31
CA ALA A 80 16.37 2.90 -7.38
C ALA A 80 17.61 2.70 -6.51
N LEU A 81 17.43 2.35 -5.24
CA LEU A 81 18.53 2.18 -4.29
C LEU A 81 19.40 0.97 -4.67
N THR A 82 18.79 -0.18 -4.93
CA THR A 82 19.54 -1.41 -5.23
C THR A 82 20.35 -1.31 -6.52
N SER A 83 19.98 -0.42 -7.45
CA SER A 83 20.80 -0.13 -8.63
C SER A 83 22.15 0.53 -8.34
N MET A 84 22.37 0.97 -7.09
CA MET A 84 23.55 1.70 -6.65
C MET A 84 24.24 1.05 -5.44
N VAL A 85 23.58 0.18 -4.68
CA VAL A 85 24.15 -0.37 -3.44
C VAL A 85 25.22 -1.44 -3.65
N ASP A 86 25.26 -2.08 -4.82
CA ASP A 86 26.25 -3.13 -5.14
C ASP A 86 27.63 -2.55 -5.47
N ASP A 87 27.70 -1.25 -5.77
CA ASP A 87 28.96 -0.51 -5.97
C ASP A 87 29.38 0.17 -4.65
N PRO A 88 30.54 -0.18 -4.05
CA PRO A 88 30.96 0.36 -2.76
C PRO A 88 31.07 1.88 -2.71
N GLU A 89 31.52 2.52 -3.79
CA GLU A 89 31.64 3.99 -3.85
C GLU A 89 30.26 4.66 -3.86
N SER A 90 29.35 4.13 -4.67
CA SER A 90 27.95 4.59 -4.71
C SER A 90 27.23 4.37 -3.39
N LEU A 91 27.44 3.23 -2.73
CA LEU A 91 26.87 2.95 -1.41
C LEU A 91 27.37 3.95 -0.36
N GLU A 92 28.68 4.22 -0.30
CA GLU A 92 29.22 5.19 0.66
C GLU A 92 28.72 6.60 0.37
N ARG A 93 28.51 6.95 -0.90
CA ARG A 93 27.89 8.23 -1.28
C ARG A 93 26.45 8.33 -0.75
N LEU A 94 25.65 7.26 -0.89
CA LEU A 94 24.27 7.23 -0.36
C LEU A 94 24.26 7.31 1.18
N ARG A 95 25.18 6.61 1.85
CA ARG A 95 25.34 6.67 3.31
C ARG A 95 25.74 8.06 3.79
N THR A 96 26.67 8.71 3.08
CA THR A 96 27.06 10.10 3.35
C THR A 96 25.87 11.05 3.17
N MET A 97 25.10 10.91 2.09
CA MET A 97 23.87 11.66 1.90
C MET A 97 22.87 11.43 3.05
N TYR A 98 22.72 10.21 3.53
CA TYR A 98 21.83 9.90 4.65
C TYR A 98 22.28 10.56 5.96
N ARG A 99 23.60 10.55 6.26
CA ARG A 99 24.14 11.17 7.47
C ARG A 99 24.10 12.70 7.42
N GLU A 100 24.47 13.29 6.30
CA GLU A 100 24.80 14.71 6.20
C GLU A 100 23.74 15.56 5.52
N TRP A 101 22.86 14.95 4.71
CA TRP A 101 21.85 15.70 3.95
C TRP A 101 20.43 15.45 4.47
N THR A 102 19.89 16.42 5.22
CA THR A 102 18.57 16.35 5.86
C THR A 102 17.43 15.97 4.92
N PHE A 103 17.41 16.49 3.68
CA PHE A 103 16.38 16.14 2.71
C PHE A 103 16.39 14.64 2.38
N PHE A 104 17.57 14.09 2.11
CA PHE A 104 17.71 12.68 1.78
C PHE A 104 17.39 11.80 2.99
N ARG A 105 17.90 12.18 4.18
CA ARG A 105 17.59 11.49 5.44
C ARG A 105 16.08 11.39 5.67
N VAL A 106 15.36 12.51 5.68
CA VAL A 106 13.91 12.54 5.91
C VAL A 106 13.14 11.76 4.85
N THR A 107 13.61 11.79 3.59
CA THR A 107 12.99 11.00 2.51
C THR A 107 13.11 9.50 2.78
N ILE A 108 14.29 9.03 3.18
CA ILE A 108 14.52 7.62 3.52
C ILE A 108 13.78 7.24 4.80
N ASP A 109 13.81 8.07 5.84
CA ASP A 109 13.12 7.80 7.11
C ASP A 109 11.59 7.66 6.92
N ASN A 110 10.99 8.50 6.06
CA ASN A 110 9.57 8.41 5.74
C ASN A 110 9.24 7.10 4.99
N ALA A 111 10.08 6.71 4.03
CA ALA A 111 9.91 5.45 3.33
C ALA A 111 10.13 4.23 4.25
N GLU A 112 11.12 4.28 5.13
CA GLU A 112 11.38 3.28 6.17
C GLU A 112 10.16 3.09 7.08
N LEU A 113 9.55 4.19 7.52
CA LEU A 113 8.33 4.14 8.32
C LEU A 113 7.16 3.50 7.57
N ALA A 114 7.02 3.77 6.27
CA ALA A 114 6.00 3.12 5.45
C ALA A 114 6.27 1.62 5.30
N LEU A 115 7.51 1.24 5.02
CA LEU A 115 7.93 -0.17 4.92
C LEU A 115 7.71 -0.94 6.22
N ALA A 116 7.94 -0.29 7.37
CA ALA A 116 7.71 -0.89 8.70
C ALA A 116 6.22 -1.02 9.06
N LYS A 117 5.34 -0.23 8.43
CA LYS A 117 3.87 -0.32 8.60
C LYS A 117 3.22 -1.31 7.63
N THR A 118 3.90 -1.57 6.51
CA THR A 118 3.50 -2.58 5.54
C THR A 118 3.60 -3.96 6.17
N ASP A 119 2.58 -4.78 5.92
CA ASP A 119 2.52 -6.16 6.34
C ASP A 119 2.22 -7.01 5.10
N LEU A 120 3.24 -7.72 4.59
CA LEU A 120 3.10 -8.52 3.38
C LEU A 120 2.15 -9.71 3.56
N GLN A 121 2.02 -10.27 4.76
CA GLN A 121 1.12 -11.41 5.01
C GLN A 121 -0.34 -10.95 4.90
N ILE A 122 -0.65 -9.80 5.47
CA ILE A 122 -1.98 -9.19 5.31
C ILE A 122 -2.18 -8.74 3.86
N ALA A 123 -1.20 -8.07 3.24
CA ALA A 123 -1.31 -7.65 1.84
C ALA A 123 -1.55 -8.85 0.90
N GLU A 124 -0.96 -10.01 1.17
CA GLU A 124 -1.20 -11.26 0.43
C GLU A 124 -2.65 -11.75 0.61
N CYS A 125 -3.23 -11.63 1.81
CA CYS A 125 -4.65 -11.94 2.05
C CYS A 125 -5.57 -11.09 1.17
N TYR A 126 -5.26 -9.80 0.99
CA TYR A 126 -5.97 -8.92 0.06
C TYR A 126 -5.70 -9.27 -1.40
N ALA A 127 -4.45 -9.58 -1.76
CA ALA A 127 -4.08 -10.00 -3.13
C ALA A 127 -4.86 -11.25 -3.57
N ASN A 128 -5.07 -12.18 -2.64
CA ASN A 128 -5.85 -13.40 -2.85
C ASN A 128 -7.34 -13.18 -3.13
N LEU A 129 -7.85 -11.95 -3.03
CA LEU A 129 -9.17 -11.59 -3.54
C LEU A 129 -9.24 -11.58 -5.08
N ALA A 130 -8.10 -11.57 -5.76
CA ALA A 130 -7.95 -11.65 -7.22
C ALA A 130 -7.36 -13.00 -7.68
N ARG A 131 -7.40 -14.03 -6.81
CA ARG A 131 -6.78 -15.36 -7.06
C ARG A 131 -7.37 -16.12 -8.24
N ASP A 132 -8.56 -15.74 -8.70
CA ASP A 132 -9.23 -16.28 -9.87
C ASP A 132 -8.52 -15.90 -11.19
N THR A 133 -7.59 -14.92 -11.14
CA THR A 133 -6.87 -14.44 -12.32
C THR A 133 -5.36 -14.50 -12.12
N ALA A 134 -4.70 -15.46 -12.76
CA ALA A 134 -3.25 -15.66 -12.64
C ALA A 134 -2.42 -14.40 -13.00
N GLU A 135 -2.85 -13.63 -14.01
CA GLU A 135 -2.19 -12.37 -14.38
C GLU A 135 -2.25 -11.31 -13.27
N LEU A 136 -3.36 -11.24 -12.52
CA LEU A 136 -3.49 -10.31 -11.40
C LEU A 136 -2.60 -10.73 -10.22
N MET A 137 -2.44 -12.04 -9.98
CA MET A 137 -1.51 -12.55 -8.97
C MET A 137 -0.05 -12.18 -9.28
N LYS A 138 0.35 -12.10 -10.55
CA LYS A 138 1.69 -11.62 -10.94
C LYS A 138 1.95 -10.18 -10.53
N ILE A 139 0.91 -9.33 -10.53
CA ILE A 139 1.03 -7.94 -10.03
C ILE A 139 1.29 -7.95 -8.53
N GLY A 140 0.58 -8.77 -7.77
CA GLY A 140 0.84 -8.94 -6.33
C GLY A 140 2.27 -9.39 -6.03
N ALA A 141 2.76 -10.39 -6.76
CA ALA A 141 4.15 -10.86 -6.64
C ALA A 141 5.16 -9.76 -6.99
N PHE A 142 4.92 -9.01 -8.07
CA PHE A 142 5.76 -7.88 -8.45
C PHE A 142 5.83 -6.80 -7.36
N VAL A 143 4.72 -6.55 -6.66
CA VAL A 143 4.69 -5.65 -5.50
C VAL A 143 5.47 -6.18 -4.31
N ALA A 144 5.32 -7.46 -3.99
CA ALA A 144 6.08 -8.10 -2.91
C ALA A 144 7.59 -8.09 -3.19
N GLU A 145 8.02 -8.36 -4.42
CA GLU A 145 9.43 -8.28 -4.81
C GLU A 145 10.01 -6.87 -4.64
N GLU A 146 9.26 -5.84 -5.01
CA GLU A 146 9.71 -4.47 -4.83
C GLU A 146 9.78 -4.07 -3.35
N TYR A 147 8.92 -4.62 -2.50
CA TYR A 147 9.00 -4.43 -1.05
C TYR A 147 10.33 -4.96 -0.51
N GLU A 148 10.67 -6.20 -0.85
CA GLU A 148 11.93 -6.84 -0.42
C GLU A 148 13.16 -6.06 -0.92
N ARG A 149 13.12 -5.57 -2.18
CA ARG A 149 14.17 -4.69 -2.72
C ARG A 149 14.26 -3.38 -1.93
N SER A 150 13.12 -2.80 -1.55
CA SER A 150 13.05 -1.53 -0.81
C SER A 150 13.60 -1.68 0.60
N VAL A 151 13.24 -2.74 1.32
CA VAL A 151 13.79 -3.04 2.65
C VAL A 151 15.31 -3.17 2.56
N ARG A 152 15.82 -3.98 1.63
CA ARG A 152 17.26 -4.17 1.43
C ARG A 152 17.99 -2.86 1.14
N GLY A 153 17.47 -2.06 0.20
CA GLY A 153 18.06 -0.78 -0.16
C GLY A 153 18.10 0.20 1.01
N VAL A 154 17.01 0.32 1.77
CA VAL A 154 16.92 1.20 2.94
C VAL A 154 17.87 0.75 4.04
N LEU A 155 17.94 -0.55 4.35
CA LEU A 155 18.87 -1.08 5.36
C LEU A 155 20.34 -0.85 4.97
N ALA A 156 20.68 -1.05 3.69
CA ALA A 156 22.04 -0.78 3.19
C ALA A 156 22.45 0.70 3.34
N VAL A 157 21.54 1.62 3.01
CA VAL A 157 21.76 3.07 3.08
C VAL A 157 21.80 3.58 4.51
N THR A 158 20.92 3.08 5.38
CA THR A 158 20.87 3.47 6.80
C THR A 158 21.99 2.82 7.62
N GLY A 159 22.49 1.66 7.18
CA GLY A 159 23.48 0.87 7.92
C GLY A 159 22.87 0.08 9.09
N ASN A 160 21.55 -0.12 9.08
CA ASN A 160 20.82 -0.85 10.12
C ASN A 160 20.57 -2.30 9.72
N ASP A 161 20.44 -3.19 10.71
CA ASP A 161 20.07 -4.60 10.49
C ASP A 161 18.55 -4.79 10.34
N GLU A 162 17.76 -3.90 10.95
CA GLU A 162 16.31 -3.95 10.93
C GLU A 162 15.69 -2.56 10.74
N LEU A 163 14.50 -2.50 10.15
CA LEU A 163 13.75 -1.25 9.98
C LEU A 163 13.46 -0.62 11.34
N LEU A 164 13.54 0.71 11.41
CA LEU A 164 13.31 1.53 12.59
C LEU A 164 14.28 1.24 13.77
N SER A 165 15.50 0.77 13.49
CA SER A 165 16.50 0.51 14.55
C SER A 165 16.85 1.77 15.34
N GLY A 166 16.78 2.95 14.72
CA GLY A 166 16.96 4.23 15.41
C GLY A 166 15.75 4.70 16.24
N THR A 167 14.59 4.03 16.17
CA THR A 167 13.34 4.49 16.81
C THR A 167 12.54 3.35 17.46
N ALA A 168 13.15 2.65 18.43
CA ALA A 168 12.57 1.48 19.10
C ALA A 168 11.13 1.69 19.65
N TRP A 169 10.83 2.88 20.21
CA TRP A 169 9.48 3.18 20.70
C TRP A 169 8.42 3.18 19.59
N LEU A 170 8.79 3.60 18.37
CA LEU A 170 7.90 3.67 17.23
C LEU A 170 7.64 2.26 16.68
N ARG A 171 8.68 1.43 16.61
CA ARG A 171 8.57 0.00 16.30
C ARG A 171 7.61 -0.71 17.25
N GLU A 172 7.79 -0.51 18.56
CA GLU A 172 6.90 -1.10 19.56
C GLU A 172 5.46 -0.58 19.44
N SER A 173 5.29 0.72 19.20
CA SER A 173 3.98 1.32 18.97
C SER A 173 3.26 0.73 17.75
N ILE A 174 3.98 0.43 16.67
CA ILE A 174 3.42 -0.27 15.50
C ILE A 174 3.04 -1.70 15.88
N ARG A 175 3.95 -2.44 16.54
CA ARG A 175 3.73 -3.84 16.95
C ARG A 175 2.49 -4.01 17.84
N VAL A 176 2.31 -3.13 18.82
CA VAL A 176 1.13 -3.17 19.72
C VAL A 176 -0.16 -2.90 18.95
N ARG A 177 -0.14 -1.94 18.01
CA ARG A 177 -1.33 -1.61 17.21
C ARG A 177 -1.70 -2.73 16.23
N ASN A 178 -0.72 -3.39 15.62
CA ASN A 178 -0.95 -4.50 14.69
C ASN A 178 -1.85 -5.59 15.32
N ARG A 179 -1.67 -5.92 16.60
CA ARG A 179 -2.52 -6.90 17.32
C ARG A 179 -4.03 -6.61 17.26
N TYR A 180 -4.42 -5.34 17.08
CA TYR A 180 -5.82 -4.93 16.93
C TYR A 180 -6.21 -4.69 15.48
N ILE A 181 -5.28 -4.25 14.64
CA ILE A 181 -5.54 -3.91 13.24
C ILE A 181 -5.61 -5.19 12.39
N ASP A 182 -4.75 -6.17 12.63
CA ASP A 182 -4.64 -7.36 11.80
C ASP A 182 -5.94 -8.19 11.79
N PRO A 183 -6.63 -8.43 12.93
CA PRO A 183 -7.96 -9.04 12.91
C PRO A 183 -8.99 -8.24 12.10
N LEU A 184 -8.96 -6.91 12.19
CA LEU A 184 -9.86 -6.04 11.41
C LEU A 184 -9.57 -6.15 9.90
N ASN A 185 -8.29 -6.26 9.52
CA ASN A 185 -7.90 -6.51 8.13
C ASN A 185 -8.45 -7.84 7.62
N LEU A 186 -8.30 -8.93 8.39
CA LEU A 186 -8.81 -10.25 8.00
C LEU A 186 -10.34 -10.26 7.88
N ILE A 187 -11.03 -9.57 8.79
CA ILE A 187 -12.48 -9.35 8.71
C ILE A 187 -12.82 -8.56 7.44
N GLN A 188 -12.10 -7.47 7.15
CA GLN A 188 -12.33 -6.68 5.93
C GLN A 188 -12.13 -7.50 4.66
N VAL A 189 -11.10 -8.35 4.60
CA VAL A 189 -10.88 -9.27 3.46
C VAL A 189 -12.09 -10.19 3.26
N GLU A 190 -12.62 -10.79 4.33
CA GLU A 190 -13.81 -11.64 4.24
C GLU A 190 -15.07 -10.85 3.85
N LEU A 191 -15.26 -9.65 4.39
CA LEU A 191 -16.37 -8.77 4.02
C LEU A 191 -16.32 -8.38 2.54
N LEU A 192 -15.16 -7.99 2.02
CA LEU A 192 -14.97 -7.67 0.60
C LEU A 192 -15.24 -8.88 -0.29
N ARG A 193 -14.79 -10.07 0.12
CA ARG A 193 -15.06 -11.33 -0.59
C ARG A 193 -16.55 -11.61 -0.70
N ARG A 194 -17.27 -11.53 0.43
CA ARG A 194 -18.73 -11.73 0.48
C ARG A 194 -19.47 -10.67 -0.32
N LEU A 195 -19.06 -9.41 -0.19
CA LEU A 195 -19.68 -8.28 -0.87
C LEU A 195 -19.62 -8.45 -2.39
N ARG A 196 -18.46 -8.82 -2.93
CA ARG A 196 -18.29 -9.05 -4.37
C ARG A 196 -19.07 -10.25 -4.88
N LYS A 197 -19.07 -11.35 -4.12
CA LYS A 197 -19.92 -12.51 -4.45
C LYS A 197 -21.39 -12.14 -4.46
N CYS A 198 -21.84 -11.33 -3.50
CA CYS A 198 -23.23 -10.84 -3.43
C CYS A 198 -23.60 -9.99 -4.66
N GLN A 199 -22.64 -9.24 -5.23
CA GLN A 199 -22.85 -8.43 -6.44
C GLN A 199 -22.94 -9.26 -7.74
N GLU A 200 -22.54 -10.54 -7.69
CA GLU A 200 -22.69 -11.50 -8.79
C GLU A 200 -24.01 -12.29 -8.71
N GLU A 201 -24.70 -12.27 -7.55
CA GLU A 201 -25.98 -12.95 -7.33
C GLU A 201 -27.13 -12.19 -8.06
N GLU A 202 -28.21 -12.92 -8.41
CA GLU A 202 -29.40 -12.29 -9.02
C GLU A 202 -30.04 -11.29 -8.07
N ALA A 203 -30.31 -10.08 -8.58
CA ALA A 203 -30.86 -8.99 -7.79
C ALA A 203 -32.27 -9.30 -7.28
N ASN A 204 -32.41 -9.37 -5.96
CA ASN A 204 -33.69 -9.46 -5.26
C ASN A 204 -33.60 -8.69 -3.93
N GLU A 205 -34.74 -8.51 -3.25
CA GLU A 205 -34.81 -7.73 -2.00
C GLU A 205 -33.88 -8.27 -0.90
N ALA A 206 -33.75 -9.60 -0.79
CA ALA A 206 -32.88 -10.22 0.21
C ALA A 206 -31.39 -9.99 -0.11
N ALA A 207 -30.99 -10.09 -1.37
CA ALA A 207 -29.64 -9.79 -1.85
C ALA A 207 -29.29 -8.31 -1.62
N ALA A 208 -30.22 -7.40 -1.89
CA ALA A 208 -30.02 -5.96 -1.66
C ALA A 208 -29.84 -5.64 -0.16
N ALA A 209 -30.65 -6.23 0.71
CA ALA A 209 -30.53 -6.05 2.16
C ALA A 209 -29.18 -6.56 2.69
N ARG A 210 -28.75 -7.75 2.22
CA ARG A 210 -27.46 -8.35 2.56
C ARG A 210 -26.28 -7.52 2.04
N GLU A 211 -26.38 -7.00 0.82
CA GLU A 211 -25.35 -6.13 0.25
C GLU A 211 -25.16 -4.86 1.10
N GLU A 212 -26.26 -4.20 1.52
CA GLU A 212 -26.16 -3.01 2.36
C GLU A 212 -25.56 -3.32 3.74
N GLU A 213 -25.92 -4.46 4.35
CA GLU A 213 -25.29 -4.91 5.60
C GLU A 213 -23.78 -5.12 5.44
N LEU A 214 -23.36 -5.83 4.38
CA LEU A 214 -21.94 -6.06 4.08
C LEU A 214 -21.19 -4.75 3.81
N ARG A 215 -21.82 -3.80 3.10
CA ARG A 215 -21.28 -2.45 2.91
C ARG A 215 -21.12 -1.73 4.24
N HIS A 216 -22.14 -1.73 5.09
CA HIS A 216 -22.08 -1.10 6.41
C HIS A 216 -20.93 -1.66 7.26
N LEU A 217 -20.82 -2.98 7.36
CA LEU A 217 -19.73 -3.64 8.09
C LEU A 217 -18.35 -3.32 7.49
N THR A 218 -18.26 -3.26 6.15
CA THR A 218 -17.01 -2.88 5.48
C THR A 218 -16.63 -1.44 5.83
N ARG A 219 -17.57 -0.50 5.84
CA ARG A 219 -17.34 0.89 6.25
C ARG A 219 -16.83 0.99 7.70
N LEU A 220 -17.38 0.18 8.62
CA LEU A 220 -16.89 0.12 10.01
C LEU A 220 -15.45 -0.40 10.07
N SER A 221 -15.12 -1.45 9.32
CA SER A 221 -13.74 -1.96 9.25
C SER A 221 -12.76 -0.91 8.71
N ILE A 222 -13.17 -0.13 7.69
CA ILE A 222 -12.35 0.94 7.10
C ILE A 222 -12.01 2.00 8.15
N ALA A 223 -13.01 2.44 8.93
CA ALA A 223 -12.81 3.40 10.00
C ALA A 223 -11.90 2.85 11.11
N GLY A 224 -12.09 1.59 11.51
CA GLY A 224 -11.26 0.93 12.52
C GLY A 224 -9.79 0.84 12.11
N ILE A 225 -9.51 0.34 10.90
CA ILE A 225 -8.15 0.25 10.36
C ILE A 225 -7.51 1.63 10.22
N ALA A 226 -8.26 2.62 9.73
CA ALA A 226 -7.76 3.99 9.57
C ALA A 226 -7.29 4.59 10.91
N SER A 227 -8.07 4.40 11.97
CA SER A 227 -7.74 4.86 13.32
C SER A 227 -6.44 4.23 13.85
N GLY A 228 -6.24 2.93 13.57
CA GLY A 228 -5.04 2.20 13.95
C GLY A 228 -3.80 2.62 13.16
N MET A 229 -3.93 2.80 11.85
CA MET A 229 -2.81 3.12 10.95
C MET A 229 -2.27 4.54 11.17
N ARG A 230 -3.12 5.49 11.60
CA ARG A 230 -2.79 6.91 11.75
C ARG A 230 -2.22 7.48 10.43
N THR A 231 -1.19 8.32 10.49
CA THR A 231 -0.53 8.86 9.29
C THR A 231 0.19 7.75 8.52
N SER A 232 -0.01 7.68 7.20
CA SER A 232 0.53 6.60 6.36
C SER A 232 1.33 7.08 5.14
N GLY A 233 1.48 8.40 4.97
CA GLY A 233 2.24 9.02 3.88
C GLY A 233 1.86 10.48 3.71
#